data_AF-A0A7K0FN74-F1
#
_entry.id   AF-A0A7K0FN74-F1
#
_cell.length_a   1.000
_cell.length_b   1.000
_cell.length_c   1.000
_cell.angle_alpha   90.00
_cell.angle_beta   90.00
_cell.angle_gamma   90.00
#
_symmetry.space_group_name_H-M   'P 1'
#
loop_
_entity.id
_entity.type
_entity.pdbx_description
1 polymer ?
#
loop_
_entity_poly.entity_id
_entity_poly.type
_entity_poly.pdbx_seq_one_letter_code
_entity_poly.pdbx_strand_id
1 'polypeptide(L)'
;MSLCKLCLEREANKKNTHYLTDAIIRTCLNLDGTNEREKGLYFALDNTNPFIDFNFQRLDELTLEATIGRKPTDEEIENAKSIPFSVDYVFCSECEKLFTEIEASFIEKILPRFRQSDLSGISVVTEEDVVTIRNFFYIQLYRSAICEDILNFPSDFLKKLRLNILEKNGDTSIPLSITYLQTVGGNATYTENYIGFTNDKNPFIVFMNDFIIQVYENEEAVKFLPFHGLNEQDNFAATININEQVFNFKIFDNARRKLFLNSVIVNEKVKKTIQYYRDMFDMFWRKLFGVDAPVLQKERYIHGLINGDENNLIKYSKQEVFEFTVAYMAKLFNVTK
;
A
#
# COMPACT_ATOMS: atom_id res chain seq x y z
N MET A 1 9.81 -11.80 27.48
CA MET A 1 9.48 -10.41 27.10
C MET A 1 10.48 -9.97 26.03
N SER A 2 9.99 -9.42 24.91
CA SER A 2 10.84 -8.95 23.80
C SER A 2 11.42 -7.57 24.12
N LEU A 3 12.63 -7.30 23.61
CA LEU A 3 13.21 -5.95 23.64
C LEU A 3 12.59 -5.08 22.54
N CYS A 4 12.46 -3.79 22.83
CA CYS A 4 11.99 -2.77 21.89
C CYS A 4 12.85 -2.77 20.63
N LYS A 5 12.22 -2.91 19.46
CA LYS A 5 12.93 -3.01 18.18
C LYS A 5 13.67 -1.72 17.78
N LEU A 6 13.31 -0.55 18.33
CA LEU A 6 14.02 0.70 18.05
C LEU A 6 15.25 0.89 18.95
N CYS A 7 15.09 0.91 20.28
CA CYS A 7 16.22 1.18 21.18
C CYS A 7 17.06 -0.07 21.52
N LEU A 8 16.49 -1.27 21.40
CA LEU A 8 17.12 -2.54 21.78
C LEU A 8 17.54 -2.66 23.26
N GLU A 9 17.14 -1.72 24.11
CA GLU A 9 17.52 -1.66 25.52
C GLU A 9 16.36 -1.95 26.47
N ARG A 10 15.19 -1.34 26.18
CA ARG A 10 14.00 -1.41 27.03
C ARG A 10 13.07 -2.53 26.60
N GLU A 11 12.27 -3.01 27.53
CA GLU A 11 11.18 -3.94 27.24
C GLU A 11 10.14 -3.32 26.30
N ALA A 12 9.73 -4.08 25.29
CA ALA A 12 8.66 -3.70 24.38
C ALA A 12 7.29 -3.82 25.07
N ASN A 13 6.86 -2.75 25.71
CA ASN A 13 5.65 -2.72 26.55
C ASN A 13 4.47 -1.97 25.92
N LYS A 14 4.65 -1.34 24.75
CA LYS A 14 3.62 -0.52 24.12
C LYS A 14 2.69 -1.36 23.26
N LYS A 15 1.38 -1.19 23.46
CA LYS A 15 0.32 -1.71 22.59
C LYS A 15 -0.19 -0.65 21.63
N ASN A 16 -0.79 -1.10 20.53
CA ASN A 16 -1.45 -0.30 19.51
C ASN A 16 -0.52 0.78 18.93
N THR A 17 0.71 0.39 18.65
CA THR A 17 1.69 1.26 17.99
C THR A 17 1.42 1.20 16.50
N HIS A 18 1.08 2.33 15.87
CA HIS A 18 0.88 2.34 14.43
C HIS A 18 2.24 2.40 13.72
N TYR A 19 2.46 1.55 12.71
CA TYR A 19 3.71 1.55 11.93
C TYR A 19 3.64 2.44 10.68
N LEU A 20 2.45 2.83 10.25
CA LEU A 20 2.21 3.98 9.38
C LEU A 20 1.45 5.05 10.17
N THR A 21 1.82 6.32 10.03
CA THR A 21 1.19 7.43 10.76
C THR A 21 -0.32 7.51 10.52
N ASP A 22 -1.07 7.22 11.59
CA ASP A 22 -2.54 7.19 11.62
C ASP A 22 -3.16 8.48 11.05
N ALA A 23 -2.66 9.66 11.40
CA ALA A 23 -3.19 10.95 10.91
C ALA A 23 -3.16 11.13 9.37
N ILE A 24 -2.31 10.38 8.68
CA ILE A 24 -2.26 10.38 7.21
C ILE A 24 -3.13 9.27 6.65
N ILE A 25 -3.00 8.05 7.15
CA ILE A 25 -3.70 6.89 6.57
C ILE A 25 -5.20 6.86 6.92
N ARG A 26 -5.61 7.43 8.06
CA ARG A 26 -6.98 7.34 8.57
C ARG A 26 -8.04 7.86 7.60
N THR A 27 -7.75 8.92 6.85
CA THR A 27 -8.69 9.48 5.86
C THR A 27 -8.92 8.55 4.66
N CYS A 28 -8.04 7.58 4.43
CA CYS A 28 -8.25 6.50 3.48
C CYS A 28 -8.94 5.28 4.13
N LEU A 29 -8.86 5.14 5.46
CA LEU A 29 -9.45 4.03 6.22
C LEU A 29 -10.92 4.25 6.65
N ASN A 30 -11.48 5.45 6.43
CA ASN A 30 -12.84 5.86 6.81
C ASN A 30 -13.68 6.19 5.57
N LEU A 31 -14.92 5.69 5.43
CA LEU A 31 -15.79 5.77 4.23
C LEU A 31 -16.11 7.19 3.78
N ASP A 32 -16.16 8.11 4.72
CA ASP A 32 -16.44 9.54 4.57
C ASP A 32 -15.16 10.38 4.60
N GLY A 33 -14.00 9.73 4.78
CA GLY A 33 -12.67 10.33 4.88
C GLY A 33 -12.50 11.30 6.05
N THR A 34 -13.35 11.20 7.06
CA THR A 34 -13.32 12.08 8.25
C THR A 34 -12.19 11.67 9.20
N ASN A 35 -11.86 12.55 10.15
CA ASN A 35 -10.84 12.28 11.18
C ASN A 35 -11.37 11.45 12.36
N GLU A 36 -12.68 11.22 12.43
CA GLU A 36 -13.33 10.41 13.47
C GLU A 36 -13.12 8.91 13.15
N ARG A 37 -12.86 8.07 14.16
CA ARG A 37 -12.62 6.63 13.95
C ARG A 37 -13.93 5.91 13.65
N GLU A 38 -14.45 6.04 12.44
CA GLU A 38 -15.63 5.32 11.99
C GLU A 38 -15.47 4.77 10.58
N LYS A 39 -15.81 3.48 10.47
CA LYS A 39 -16.26 2.77 9.28
C LYS A 39 -15.57 3.15 7.98
N GLY A 40 -14.63 2.35 7.48
CA GLY A 40 -14.18 2.55 6.10
C GLY A 40 -13.57 1.37 5.41
N LEU A 41 -13.25 1.62 4.14
CA LEU A 41 -12.81 0.66 3.15
C LEU A 41 -11.48 1.11 2.62
N TYR A 42 -10.50 0.22 2.63
CA TYR A 42 -9.21 0.55 2.05
C TYR A 42 -8.63 -0.64 1.29
N PHE A 43 -7.91 -0.31 0.24
CA PHE A 43 -7.20 -1.27 -0.57
C PHE A 43 -5.79 -1.40 -0.03
N ALA A 44 -5.51 -2.56 0.58
CA ALA A 44 -4.15 -2.94 0.92
C ALA A 44 -3.45 -3.45 -0.34
N LEU A 45 -2.41 -2.73 -0.79
CA LEU A 45 -1.54 -3.24 -1.84
C LEU A 45 -0.50 -4.17 -1.23
N ASP A 46 -0.68 -5.48 -1.44
CA ASP A 46 0.36 -6.50 -1.28
C ASP A 46 0.59 -7.20 -2.62
N ASN A 47 1.71 -6.93 -3.28
CA ASN A 47 2.00 -7.50 -4.60
C ASN A 47 2.37 -9.00 -4.58
N THR A 48 2.50 -9.62 -3.40
CA THR A 48 2.69 -11.08 -3.24
C THR A 48 1.37 -11.85 -3.29
N ASN A 49 0.28 -11.22 -2.85
CA ASN A 49 -1.06 -11.77 -2.93
C ASN A 49 -1.74 -11.34 -4.25
N PRO A 50 -2.14 -12.27 -5.14
CA PRO A 50 -2.86 -11.92 -6.36
C PRO A 50 -4.29 -11.45 -6.10
N PHE A 51 -4.81 -11.60 -4.88
CA PHE A 51 -6.10 -11.08 -4.48
C PHE A 51 -5.97 -9.64 -3.94
N ILE A 52 -7.04 -8.87 -4.07
CA ILE A 52 -7.15 -7.56 -3.42
C ILE A 52 -7.69 -7.84 -2.02
N ASP A 53 -6.85 -7.64 -1.01
CA ASP A 53 -7.30 -7.75 0.38
C ASP A 53 -8.15 -6.53 0.69
N PHE A 54 -9.46 -6.74 0.58
CA PHE A 54 -10.46 -5.76 0.88
C PHE A 54 -10.59 -5.68 2.39
N ASN A 55 -9.94 -4.69 2.98
CA ASN A 55 -9.98 -4.50 4.42
C ASN A 55 -11.03 -3.46 4.76
N PHE A 56 -11.85 -3.80 5.75
CA PHE A 56 -12.87 -2.92 6.28
C PHE A 56 -12.76 -2.84 7.79
N GLN A 57 -13.18 -1.73 8.37
CA GLN A 57 -13.20 -1.58 9.82
C GLN A 57 -14.62 -1.24 10.28
N ARG A 58 -15.20 -2.08 11.16
CA ARG A 58 -16.47 -1.81 11.88
C ARG A 58 -17.68 -1.45 11.01
N LEU A 59 -17.71 -1.88 9.76
CA LEU A 59 -18.87 -1.75 8.90
C LEU A 59 -19.92 -2.82 9.22
N ASP A 60 -21.19 -2.44 9.11
CA ASP A 60 -22.30 -3.39 9.15
C ASP A 60 -22.35 -4.20 7.85
N GLU A 61 -22.80 -5.46 7.96
CA GLU A 61 -22.83 -6.43 6.85
C GLU A 61 -23.57 -5.90 5.61
N LEU A 62 -24.63 -5.12 5.79
CA LEU A 62 -25.42 -4.53 4.71
C LEU A 62 -24.61 -3.51 3.89
N THR A 63 -23.84 -2.66 4.56
CA THR A 63 -22.99 -1.67 3.89
C THR A 63 -21.79 -2.33 3.21
N LEU A 64 -21.27 -3.42 3.79
CA LEU A 64 -20.22 -4.24 3.16
C LEU A 64 -20.73 -4.94 1.91
N GLU A 65 -21.91 -5.55 1.98
CA GLU A 65 -22.52 -6.22 0.84
C GLU A 65 -22.84 -5.26 -0.29
N ALA A 66 -23.30 -4.05 0.03
CA ALA A 66 -23.53 -3.00 -0.96
C ALA A 66 -22.24 -2.50 -1.63
N THR A 67 -21.12 -2.47 -0.90
CA THR A 67 -19.88 -1.86 -1.42
C THR A 67 -18.94 -2.87 -2.09
N ILE A 68 -18.82 -4.08 -1.54
CA ILE A 68 -18.04 -5.19 -2.13
C ILE A 68 -18.87 -5.88 -3.22
N GLY A 69 -20.20 -5.80 -3.15
CA GLY A 69 -21.12 -6.53 -4.02
C GLY A 69 -21.34 -7.99 -3.60
N ARG A 70 -20.86 -8.38 -2.41
CA ARG A 70 -21.01 -9.72 -1.82
C ARG A 70 -20.95 -9.67 -0.30
N LYS A 71 -21.41 -10.73 0.36
CA LYS A 71 -21.22 -10.88 1.80
C LYS A 71 -19.74 -11.08 2.16
N PRO A 72 -19.25 -10.42 3.23
CA PRO A 72 -17.91 -10.68 3.75
C PRO A 72 -17.84 -12.10 4.36
N THR A 73 -16.67 -12.73 4.26
CA THR A 73 -16.37 -14.03 4.88
C THR A 73 -16.08 -13.86 6.38
N ASP A 74 -16.24 -14.93 7.16
CA ASP A 74 -15.93 -14.91 8.61
C ASP A 74 -14.48 -14.49 8.90
N GLU A 75 -13.54 -14.86 8.04
CA GLU A 75 -12.13 -14.47 8.13
C GLU A 75 -11.95 -12.96 7.92
N GLU A 76 -12.63 -12.39 6.92
CA GLU A 76 -12.62 -10.93 6.69
C GLU A 76 -13.28 -10.17 7.85
N ILE A 77 -14.34 -10.72 8.44
CA ILE A 77 -15.02 -10.14 9.61
C ILE A 77 -14.11 -10.14 10.85
N GLU A 78 -13.33 -11.20 11.07
CA GLU A 78 -12.36 -11.21 12.18
C GLU A 78 -11.17 -10.29 11.91
N ASN A 79 -10.63 -10.28 10.69
CA ASN A 79 -9.55 -9.36 10.33
C ASN A 79 -9.98 -7.89 10.48
N ALA A 80 -11.25 -7.58 10.21
CA ALA A 80 -11.85 -6.25 10.40
C ALA A 80 -11.90 -5.78 11.87
N LYS A 81 -11.73 -6.68 12.85
CA LYS A 81 -11.64 -6.31 14.28
C LYS A 81 -10.24 -5.83 14.68
N SER A 82 -9.22 -6.17 13.90
CA SER A 82 -7.86 -5.68 14.12
C SER A 82 -7.78 -4.17 13.81
N ILE A 83 -6.87 -3.47 14.49
CA ILE A 83 -6.59 -2.07 14.15
C ILE A 83 -5.56 -2.10 13.02
N PRO A 84 -5.90 -1.59 11.84
CA PRO A 84 -5.02 -1.69 10.67
C PRO A 84 -3.72 -0.93 10.92
N PHE A 85 -2.64 -1.47 10.36
CA PHE A 85 -1.31 -0.90 10.48
C PHE A 85 -0.82 -0.66 11.91
N SER A 86 -1.23 -1.51 12.87
CA SER A 86 -0.83 -1.42 14.27
C SER A 86 -0.23 -2.72 14.80
N VAL A 87 0.66 -2.59 15.79
CA VAL A 87 1.31 -3.72 16.46
C VAL A 87 1.36 -3.57 17.97
N ASP A 88 1.36 -4.71 18.64
CA ASP A 88 1.49 -4.83 20.09
C ASP A 88 2.87 -5.36 20.49
N TYR A 89 3.47 -4.76 21.52
CA TYR A 89 4.71 -5.22 22.16
C TYR A 89 5.93 -5.33 21.22
N VAL A 90 5.99 -4.46 20.21
CA VAL A 90 7.15 -4.31 19.31
C VAL A 90 8.07 -3.17 19.76
N PHE A 91 7.48 -2.09 20.28
CA PHE A 91 8.17 -0.89 20.74
C PHE A 91 7.92 -0.62 22.23
N CYS A 92 8.78 0.19 22.85
CA CYS A 92 8.59 0.66 24.22
C CYS A 92 7.97 2.05 24.25
N SER A 93 7.30 2.41 25.36
CA SER A 93 6.65 3.71 25.53
C SER A 93 7.54 4.93 25.25
N GLU A 94 8.84 4.88 25.56
CA GLU A 94 9.75 6.00 25.27
C GLU A 94 10.05 6.17 23.77
N CYS A 95 10.15 5.05 23.03
CA CYS A 95 10.33 5.11 21.58
C CYS A 95 9.03 5.53 20.87
N GLU A 96 7.87 5.19 21.44
CA GLU A 96 6.59 5.70 20.95
C GLU A 96 6.49 7.23 21.07
N LYS A 97 6.90 7.80 22.21
CA LYS A 97 6.95 9.26 22.39
C LYS A 97 7.84 9.92 21.33
N LEU A 98 8.98 9.30 21.02
CA LEU A 98 9.88 9.75 19.96
C LEU A 98 9.18 9.74 18.58
N PHE A 99 8.45 8.67 18.24
CA PHE A 99 7.66 8.64 17.01
C PHE A 99 6.60 9.74 16.99
N THR A 100 5.85 9.90 18.08
CA THR A 100 4.82 10.95 18.19
C THR A 100 5.40 12.35 17.99
N GLU A 101 6.58 12.64 18.54
CA GLU A 101 7.25 13.94 18.36
C GLU A 101 7.65 14.20 16.91
N ILE A 102 8.22 13.19 16.24
CA ILE A 102 8.60 13.27 14.82
C ILE A 102 7.35 13.46 13.94
N GLU A 103 6.30 12.68 14.19
CA GLU A 103 5.02 12.78 13.47
C GLU A 103 4.38 14.15 13.65
N ALA A 104 4.32 14.66 14.89
CA ALA A 104 3.75 15.97 15.20
C ALA A 104 4.48 17.09 14.45
N SER A 105 5.81 17.09 14.43
CA SER A 105 6.59 18.13 13.73
C SER A 105 6.27 18.17 12.24
N PHE A 106 6.13 17.01 11.59
CA PHE A 106 5.74 16.96 10.17
C PHE A 106 4.29 17.38 9.94
N ILE A 107 3.36 16.86 10.74
CA ILE A 107 1.91 17.14 10.62
C ILE A 107 1.61 18.62 10.83
N GLU A 108 2.29 19.28 11.76
CA GLU A 108 2.03 20.68 12.09
C GLU A 108 2.72 21.66 11.13
N LYS A 109 3.94 21.35 10.66
CA LYS A 109 4.76 22.31 9.90
C LYS A 109 4.76 22.09 8.39
N ILE A 110 4.68 20.82 7.96
CA ILE A 110 4.91 20.42 6.56
C ILE A 110 3.61 20.02 5.89
N LEU A 111 2.83 19.11 6.50
CA LEU A 111 1.59 18.59 5.92
C LEU A 111 0.56 19.66 5.51
N PRO A 112 0.37 20.79 6.24
CA PRO A 112 -0.59 21.82 5.85
C PRO A 112 -0.28 22.44 4.50
N ARG A 113 1.01 22.52 4.11
CA ARG A 113 1.44 23.06 2.82
C ARG A 113 0.93 22.23 1.64
N PHE A 114 0.62 20.96 1.87
CA PHE A 114 0.06 20.04 0.88
C PHE A 114 -1.47 19.97 0.98
N ARG A 115 -2.03 19.65 2.16
CA ARG A 115 -3.47 19.42 2.34
C ARG A 115 -4.32 20.70 2.28
N GLN A 116 -3.75 21.87 2.58
CA GLN A 116 -4.47 23.15 2.64
C GLN A 116 -4.14 24.08 1.46
N SER A 117 -3.39 23.60 0.47
CA SER A 117 -2.99 24.38 -0.70
C SER A 117 -3.52 23.72 -1.97
N ASP A 118 -3.91 24.53 -2.96
CA ASP A 118 -4.14 24.01 -4.30
C ASP A 118 -2.80 23.92 -5.04
N LEU A 119 -2.37 22.70 -5.31
CA LEU A 119 -1.15 22.38 -6.05
C LEU A 119 -1.42 22.02 -7.52
N SER A 120 -2.61 22.35 -8.04
CA SER A 120 -2.97 22.08 -9.43
C SER A 120 -1.99 22.74 -10.40
N GLY A 121 -1.41 21.95 -11.30
CA GLY A 121 -0.42 22.42 -12.28
C GLY A 121 1.01 22.59 -11.72
N ILE A 122 1.24 22.34 -10.43
CA ILE A 122 2.56 22.30 -9.83
C ILE A 122 3.10 20.88 -9.94
N SER A 123 4.32 20.71 -10.46
CA SER A 123 4.96 19.40 -10.60
C SER A 123 5.92 19.05 -9.47
N VAL A 124 6.48 20.07 -8.80
CA VAL A 124 7.44 19.92 -7.70
C VAL A 124 7.18 21.00 -6.65
N VAL A 125 7.21 20.61 -5.37
CA VAL A 125 7.25 21.52 -4.22
C VAL A 125 8.57 21.31 -3.49
N THR A 126 9.25 22.41 -3.14
CA THR A 126 10.54 22.39 -2.46
C THR A 126 10.40 22.88 -1.03
N GLU A 127 11.02 22.18 -0.09
CA GLU A 127 10.96 22.44 1.34
C GLU A 127 12.35 22.54 1.98
N GLU A 128 12.56 23.52 2.84
CA GLU A 128 13.86 23.76 3.50
C GLU A 128 14.06 22.90 4.76
N ASP A 129 12.98 22.45 5.42
CA ASP A 129 13.06 21.65 6.65
C ASP A 129 13.32 20.17 6.35
N VAL A 130 14.48 19.91 5.75
CA VAL A 130 14.93 18.56 5.33
C VAL A 130 14.93 17.60 6.51
N VAL A 131 15.37 18.04 7.70
CA VAL A 131 15.51 17.17 8.87
C VAL A 131 14.15 16.65 9.35
N THR A 132 13.14 17.52 9.47
CA THR A 132 11.79 17.09 9.86
C THR A 132 11.22 16.10 8.84
N ILE A 133 11.38 16.39 7.55
CA ILE A 133 10.88 15.57 6.45
C ILE A 133 11.53 14.19 6.44
N ARG A 134 12.87 14.14 6.50
CA ARG A 134 13.66 12.90 6.50
C ARG A 134 13.30 12.01 7.66
N ASN A 135 13.29 12.55 8.88
CA ASN A 135 12.92 11.79 10.08
C ASN A 135 11.51 11.23 9.98
N PHE A 136 10.56 12.02 9.46
CA PHE A 136 9.19 11.56 9.26
C PHE A 136 9.10 10.36 8.32
N PHE A 137 9.75 10.39 7.17
CA PHE A 137 9.70 9.26 6.25
C PHE A 137 10.54 8.07 6.73
N TYR A 138 11.64 8.28 7.46
CA TYR A 138 12.41 7.20 8.06
C TYR A 138 11.62 6.39 9.08
N ILE A 139 10.80 7.02 9.92
CA ILE A 139 9.96 6.25 10.85
C ILE A 139 8.90 5.43 10.12
N GLN A 140 8.38 5.88 8.96
CA GLN A 140 7.43 5.07 8.18
C GLN A 140 8.13 3.84 7.60
N LEU A 141 9.30 4.04 7.00
CA LEU A 141 10.08 2.97 6.39
C LEU A 141 10.56 1.95 7.43
N TYR A 142 11.14 2.42 8.53
CA TYR A 142 11.67 1.56 9.58
C TYR A 142 10.58 0.75 10.27
N ARG A 143 9.49 1.40 10.71
CA ARG A 143 8.41 0.68 11.40
C ARG A 143 7.75 -0.33 10.47
N SER A 144 7.48 0.06 9.21
CA SER A 144 6.91 -0.88 8.22
C SER A 144 7.83 -2.07 7.99
N ALA A 145 9.13 -1.87 7.83
CA ALA A 145 10.10 -2.96 7.66
C ALA A 145 10.23 -3.92 8.84
N ILE A 146 9.98 -3.44 10.06
CA ILE A 146 10.02 -4.27 11.27
C ILE A 146 8.73 -5.05 11.45
N CYS A 147 7.60 -4.51 10.96
CA CYS A 147 6.27 -5.06 11.18
C CYS A 147 5.77 -5.91 10.00
N GLU A 148 6.32 -5.73 8.80
CA GLU A 148 5.89 -6.38 7.57
C GLU A 148 7.02 -7.13 6.90
N ASP A 149 6.82 -8.43 6.67
CA ASP A 149 7.83 -9.31 6.06
C ASP A 149 8.11 -8.96 4.59
N ILE A 150 7.20 -8.25 3.93
CA ILE A 150 7.33 -7.85 2.52
C ILE A 150 8.48 -6.86 2.29
N LEU A 151 8.81 -6.04 3.28
CA LEU A 151 9.86 -5.03 3.23
C LEU A 151 11.18 -5.58 3.78
N ASN A 152 11.78 -6.49 3.01
CA ASN A 152 13.02 -7.17 3.40
C ASN A 152 14.28 -6.32 3.10
N PHE A 153 14.47 -5.25 3.86
CA PHE A 153 15.68 -4.42 3.78
C PHE A 153 16.92 -5.15 4.34
N PRO A 154 18.12 -4.88 3.81
CA PRO A 154 19.36 -5.35 4.41
C PRO A 154 19.51 -4.91 5.87
N SER A 155 20.09 -5.76 6.72
CA SER A 155 20.24 -5.49 8.16
C SER A 155 21.02 -4.21 8.46
N ASP A 156 22.04 -3.91 7.64
CA ASP A 156 22.86 -2.70 7.80
C ASP A 156 22.08 -1.44 7.44
N PHE A 157 21.22 -1.53 6.43
CA PHE A 157 20.32 -0.44 6.06
C PHE A 157 19.29 -0.16 7.16
N LEU A 158 18.67 -1.20 7.73
CA LEU A 158 17.77 -1.06 8.87
C LEU A 158 18.47 -0.47 10.10
N LYS A 159 19.71 -0.90 10.37
CA LYS A 159 20.52 -0.33 11.45
C LYS A 159 20.79 1.16 11.22
N LYS A 160 21.10 1.56 9.98
CA LYS A 160 21.30 2.96 9.60
C LYS A 160 20.04 3.79 9.82
N LEU A 161 18.89 3.35 9.31
CA LEU A 161 17.59 4.00 9.55
C LEU A 161 17.30 4.15 11.05
N ARG A 162 17.50 3.09 11.82
CA ARG A 162 17.28 3.09 13.27
C ARG A 162 18.11 4.14 14.00
N LEU A 163 19.41 4.23 13.68
CA LEU A 163 20.31 5.21 14.31
C LEU A 163 19.92 6.64 13.93
N ASN A 164 19.59 6.89 12.66
CA ASN A 164 19.13 8.20 12.20
C ASN A 164 17.85 8.67 12.92
N ILE A 165 16.90 7.74 13.15
CA ILE A 165 15.68 8.04 13.92
C ILE A 165 15.99 8.39 15.38
N LEU A 166 16.90 7.64 16.02
CA LEU A 166 17.29 7.88 17.42
C LEU A 166 18.03 9.21 17.59
N GLU A 167 18.87 9.57 16.62
CA GLU A 167 19.65 10.81 16.62
C GLU A 167 18.85 12.02 16.11
N LYS A 168 17.74 11.79 15.39
CA LYS A 168 16.94 12.81 14.68
C LYS A 168 17.77 13.68 13.73
N ASN A 169 18.84 13.14 13.17
CA ASN A 169 19.84 13.91 12.43
C ASN A 169 19.41 14.25 10.98
N GLY A 170 18.37 13.58 10.44
CA GLY A 170 17.90 13.81 9.07
C GLY A 170 18.92 13.45 7.99
N ASP A 171 19.79 12.45 8.22
CA ASP A 171 20.83 11.98 7.28
C ASP A 171 20.35 11.97 5.82
N THR A 172 21.00 12.75 4.95
CA THR A 172 20.63 12.93 3.55
C THR A 172 21.31 11.93 2.61
N SER A 173 22.15 11.03 3.12
CA SER A 173 22.87 10.06 2.29
C SER A 173 22.03 8.86 1.82
N ILE A 174 20.82 8.68 2.38
CA ILE A 174 19.87 7.66 1.91
C ILE A 174 19.03 8.27 0.79
N PRO A 175 19.04 7.75 -0.45
CA PRO A 175 18.23 8.33 -1.51
C PRO A 175 16.73 8.11 -1.28
N LEU A 176 15.93 9.18 -1.37
CA LEU A 176 14.48 9.15 -1.23
C LEU A 176 13.79 9.92 -2.36
N SER A 177 12.70 9.38 -2.89
CA SER A 177 11.75 10.15 -3.70
C SER A 177 10.38 10.07 -3.06
N ILE A 178 9.75 11.23 -2.88
CA ILE A 178 8.42 11.34 -2.29
C ILE A 178 7.50 11.98 -3.31
N THR A 179 6.42 11.28 -3.64
CA THR A 179 5.33 11.82 -4.45
C THR A 179 4.13 12.11 -3.58
N TYR A 180 3.64 13.35 -3.58
CA TYR A 180 2.36 13.72 -2.99
C TYR A 180 1.24 13.59 -4.03
N LEU A 181 0.16 12.93 -3.63
CA LEU A 181 -1.04 12.72 -4.41
C LEU A 181 -2.09 13.75 -4.00
N GLN A 182 -2.26 14.80 -4.80
CA GLN A 182 -3.24 15.84 -4.50
C GLN A 182 -4.66 15.30 -4.69
N THR A 183 -5.42 15.29 -3.61
CA THR A 183 -6.80 14.84 -3.58
C THR A 183 -7.74 16.04 -3.53
N VAL A 184 -8.54 16.22 -4.59
CA VAL A 184 -9.53 17.30 -4.72
C VAL A 184 -10.93 16.70 -4.79
N GLY A 185 -11.89 17.27 -4.06
CA GLY A 185 -13.28 16.81 -4.02
C GLY A 185 -13.83 16.49 -2.62
N GLY A 186 -13.11 16.87 -1.56
CA GLY A 186 -13.53 16.68 -0.17
C GLY A 186 -13.05 15.35 0.44
N ASN A 187 -13.29 15.18 1.73
CA ASN A 187 -12.73 14.10 2.53
C ASN A 187 -12.99 12.69 1.96
N ALA A 188 -14.19 12.41 1.46
CA ALA A 188 -14.54 11.12 0.89
C ALA A 188 -13.60 10.68 -0.27
N THR A 189 -13.00 11.61 -1.01
CA THR A 189 -12.10 11.28 -2.13
C THR A 189 -10.72 10.76 -1.70
N TYR A 190 -10.37 10.87 -0.41
CA TYR A 190 -9.15 10.27 0.14
C TYR A 190 -9.26 8.75 0.27
N THR A 191 -10.47 8.20 0.28
CA THR A 191 -10.70 6.74 0.26
C THR A 191 -10.32 6.07 -1.06
N GLU A 192 -10.16 6.86 -2.13
CA GLU A 192 -9.74 6.37 -3.44
C GLU A 192 -8.22 6.08 -3.51
N ASN A 193 -7.45 6.56 -2.53
CA ASN A 193 -6.01 6.32 -2.45
C ASN A 193 -5.70 4.92 -1.89
N TYR A 194 -4.42 4.53 -1.98
CA TYR A 194 -3.97 3.21 -1.53
C TYR A 194 -3.05 3.30 -0.33
N ILE A 195 -3.06 2.24 0.47
CA ILE A 195 -2.10 2.02 1.56
C ILE A 195 -1.49 0.64 1.36
N GLY A 196 -0.18 0.51 1.48
CA GLY A 196 0.48 -0.79 1.34
C GLY A 196 1.88 -0.70 0.76
N PHE A 197 2.40 -1.83 0.32
CA PHE A 197 3.81 -2.00 -0.02
C PHE A 197 3.96 -2.80 -1.31
N THR A 198 4.94 -2.43 -2.11
CA THR A 198 5.41 -3.31 -3.20
C THR A 198 6.47 -4.27 -2.65
N ASN A 199 6.53 -5.48 -3.20
CA ASN A 199 7.60 -6.44 -2.91
C ASN A 199 8.89 -6.20 -3.73
N ASP A 200 8.90 -5.13 -4.53
CA ASP A 200 10.07 -4.71 -5.31
C ASP A 200 11.22 -4.33 -4.36
N LYS A 201 12.41 -4.88 -4.64
CA LYS A 201 13.57 -4.74 -3.75
C LYS A 201 14.34 -3.44 -3.92
N ASN A 202 14.16 -2.72 -5.04
CA ASN A 202 14.89 -1.47 -5.28
C ASN A 202 14.33 -0.71 -6.52
N PRO A 203 13.63 0.42 -6.33
CA PRO A 203 13.27 1.01 -5.05
C PRO A 203 12.24 0.16 -4.29
N PHE A 204 12.26 0.26 -2.97
CA PHE A 204 11.11 -0.14 -2.16
C PHE A 204 10.06 0.98 -2.24
N ILE A 205 8.81 0.61 -2.54
CA ILE A 205 7.71 1.56 -2.70
C ILE A 205 6.67 1.34 -1.60
N VAL A 206 6.40 2.40 -0.86
CA VAL A 206 5.35 2.45 0.17
C VAL A 206 4.25 3.40 -0.28
N PHE A 207 3.03 2.90 -0.34
CA PHE A 207 1.82 3.70 -0.50
C PHE A 207 1.29 4.06 0.88
N MET A 208 1.17 5.35 1.15
CA MET A 208 0.75 5.89 2.43
C MET A 208 -0.32 6.96 2.22
N ASN A 209 -1.46 6.55 1.66
CA ASN A 209 -2.58 7.41 1.28
C ASN A 209 -2.12 8.58 0.39
N ASP A 210 -1.84 9.74 0.99
CA ASP A 210 -1.43 10.98 0.32
C ASP A 210 -0.03 10.92 -0.28
N PHE A 211 0.82 10.03 0.22
CA PHE A 211 2.23 9.97 -0.14
C PHE A 211 2.60 8.61 -0.72
N ILE A 212 3.48 8.64 -1.72
CA ILE A 212 4.21 7.48 -2.20
C ILE A 212 5.68 7.70 -1.86
N ILE A 213 6.27 6.75 -1.15
CA ILE A 213 7.65 6.79 -0.70
C ILE A 213 8.42 5.78 -1.54
N GLN A 214 9.42 6.24 -2.29
CA GLN A 214 10.43 5.40 -2.92
C GLN A 214 11.74 5.56 -2.17
N VAL A 215 12.31 4.45 -1.69
CA VAL A 215 13.62 4.44 -1.03
C VAL A 215 14.58 3.49 -1.74
N TYR A 216 15.84 3.93 -1.82
CA TYR A 216 16.94 3.17 -2.38
C TYR A 216 17.97 2.92 -1.26
N GLU A 217 18.67 1.81 -1.33
CA GLU A 217 19.63 1.44 -0.28
C GLU A 217 20.83 2.40 -0.20
N ASN A 218 21.26 2.91 -1.35
CA ASN A 218 22.40 3.81 -1.52
C ASN A 218 22.36 4.50 -2.89
N GLU A 219 23.28 5.45 -3.13
CA GLU A 219 23.36 6.21 -4.39
C GLU A 219 23.54 5.31 -5.62
N GLU A 220 24.36 4.27 -5.54
CA GLU A 220 24.63 3.33 -6.65
C GLU A 220 23.39 2.48 -7.01
N ALA A 221 22.49 2.30 -6.04
CA ALA A 221 21.23 1.61 -6.19
C ALA A 221 20.19 2.45 -6.95
N VAL A 222 20.39 3.77 -7.10
CA VAL A 222 19.47 4.64 -7.84
C VAL A 222 19.55 4.34 -9.33
N LYS A 223 18.51 3.65 -9.83
CA LYS A 223 18.35 3.32 -11.25
C LYS A 223 16.94 3.69 -11.68
N PHE A 224 16.83 4.22 -12.90
CA PHE A 224 15.53 4.51 -13.48
C PHE A 224 14.72 3.21 -13.59
N LEU A 225 13.58 3.17 -12.90
CA LEU A 225 12.61 2.10 -12.99
C LEU A 225 11.28 2.69 -13.48
N PRO A 226 10.81 2.37 -14.69
CA PRO A 226 9.49 2.80 -15.11
C PRO A 226 8.44 2.09 -14.24
N PHE A 227 7.70 2.85 -13.44
CA PHE A 227 6.68 2.31 -12.54
C PHE A 227 5.37 3.06 -12.75
N HIS A 228 4.55 2.61 -13.72
CA HIS A 228 3.20 3.15 -13.99
C HIS A 228 3.10 4.68 -14.14
N GLY A 229 4.17 5.36 -14.56
CA GLY A 229 4.23 6.83 -14.66
C GLY A 229 4.64 7.57 -13.39
N LEU A 230 4.99 6.84 -12.31
CA LEU A 230 5.59 7.38 -11.09
C LEU A 230 6.94 8.04 -11.38
N ASN A 231 7.79 7.35 -12.14
CA ASN A 231 9.09 7.84 -12.57
C ASN A 231 9.04 8.25 -14.05
N GLU A 232 9.51 9.45 -14.39
CA GLU A 232 9.65 9.92 -15.77
C GLU A 232 11.12 10.15 -16.06
N GLN A 233 11.59 9.69 -17.22
CA GLN A 233 13.02 9.67 -17.52
C GLN A 233 13.65 11.06 -17.48
N ASP A 234 12.91 12.08 -17.91
CA ASP A 234 13.39 13.46 -18.01
C ASP A 234 13.55 14.16 -16.65
N ASN A 235 12.79 13.75 -15.63
CA ASN A 235 12.83 14.38 -14.29
C ASN A 235 13.27 13.45 -13.16
N PHE A 236 13.51 12.17 -13.44
CA PHE A 236 13.80 11.16 -12.43
C PHE A 236 14.91 11.60 -11.48
N ALA A 237 16.09 11.95 -12.01
CA ALA A 237 17.25 12.32 -11.21
C ALA A 237 16.99 13.57 -10.33
N ALA A 238 16.23 14.55 -10.83
CA ALA A 238 15.91 15.77 -10.09
C ALA A 238 14.90 15.53 -8.95
N THR A 239 14.15 14.43 -9.02
CA THR A 239 13.16 14.03 -8.00
C THR A 239 13.69 13.04 -6.97
N ILE A 240 14.97 12.65 -7.06
CA ILE A 240 15.65 11.87 -6.03
C ILE A 240 16.36 12.84 -5.09
N ASN A 241 15.96 12.82 -3.82
CA ASN A 241 16.60 13.55 -2.74
C ASN A 241 17.77 12.72 -2.22
N ILE A 242 18.99 13.20 -2.47
CA ILE A 242 20.22 12.66 -1.91
C ILE A 242 21.23 13.79 -1.71
N ASN A 243 21.87 13.82 -0.54
CA ASN A 243 22.83 14.86 -0.14
C ASN A 243 22.31 16.29 -0.37
N GLU A 244 21.00 16.47 -0.27
CA GLU A 244 20.29 17.69 -0.63
C GLU A 244 20.34 18.75 0.48
N GLN A 245 20.23 20.01 0.09
CA GLN A 245 20.04 21.15 1.01
C GLN A 245 18.56 21.51 1.18
N VAL A 246 17.73 21.13 0.20
CA VAL A 246 16.28 21.33 0.19
C VAL A 246 15.63 20.05 -0.31
N PHE A 247 14.47 19.73 0.22
CA PHE A 247 13.74 18.52 -0.10
C PHE A 247 12.72 18.78 -1.21
N ASN A 248 12.79 18.04 -2.30
CA ASN A 248 11.86 18.12 -3.42
C ASN A 248 10.80 17.02 -3.32
N PHE A 249 9.55 17.43 -3.27
CA PHE A 249 8.38 16.58 -3.39
C PHE A 249 7.88 16.61 -4.83
N LYS A 250 7.70 15.44 -5.43
CA LYS A 250 6.98 15.32 -6.69
C LYS A 250 5.48 15.48 -6.42
N ILE A 251 4.77 16.23 -7.25
CA ILE A 251 3.34 16.45 -7.09
C ILE A 251 2.59 15.78 -8.23
N PHE A 252 1.60 14.96 -7.89
CA PHE A 252 0.58 14.50 -8.81
C PHE A 252 -0.68 15.28 -8.54
N ASP A 253 -1.14 16.05 -9.53
CA ASP A 253 -2.47 16.62 -9.49
C ASP A 253 -3.54 15.51 -9.44
N ASN A 254 -4.78 15.89 -9.15
CA ASN A 254 -5.87 14.93 -8.96
C ASN A 254 -6.16 14.07 -10.20
N ALA A 255 -5.99 14.61 -11.42
CA ALA A 255 -6.23 13.87 -12.65
C ALA A 255 -5.14 12.81 -12.86
N ARG A 256 -3.88 13.21 -12.71
CA ARG A 256 -2.72 12.33 -12.80
C ARG A 256 -2.72 11.28 -11.69
N ARG A 257 -3.10 11.64 -10.46
CA ARG A 257 -3.34 10.72 -9.33
C ARG A 257 -4.28 9.58 -9.74
N LYS A 258 -5.47 9.91 -10.26
CA LYS A 258 -6.47 8.90 -10.66
C LYS A 258 -5.96 7.97 -11.76
N LEU A 259 -5.32 8.53 -12.79
CA LEU A 259 -4.73 7.74 -13.87
C LEU A 259 -3.63 6.80 -13.36
N PHE A 260 -2.76 7.30 -12.49
CA PHE A 260 -1.68 6.53 -11.89
C PHE A 260 -2.21 5.37 -11.03
N LEU A 261 -3.10 5.65 -10.07
CA LEU A 261 -3.66 4.63 -9.19
C LEU A 261 -4.41 3.56 -9.99
N ASN A 262 -5.19 3.96 -11.00
CA ASN A 262 -5.84 3.01 -11.90
C ASN A 262 -4.84 2.14 -12.68
N SER A 263 -3.74 2.72 -13.16
CA SER A 263 -2.69 1.94 -13.82
C SER A 263 -2.03 0.93 -12.87
N VAL A 264 -1.76 1.33 -11.62
CA VAL A 264 -1.17 0.45 -10.61
C VAL A 264 -2.10 -0.73 -10.34
N ILE A 265 -3.39 -0.50 -10.05
CA ILE A 265 -4.31 -1.58 -9.71
C ILE A 265 -4.52 -2.55 -10.88
N VAL A 266 -4.65 -2.02 -12.11
CA VAL A 266 -4.82 -2.86 -13.30
C VAL A 266 -3.61 -3.76 -13.53
N ASN A 267 -2.39 -3.21 -13.44
CA ASN A 267 -1.19 -3.96 -13.79
C ASN A 267 -0.65 -4.83 -12.64
N GLU A 268 -0.67 -4.33 -11.41
CA GLU A 268 -0.11 -5.05 -10.26
C GLU A 268 -1.06 -6.06 -9.65
N LYS A 269 -2.38 -5.84 -9.78
CA LYS A 269 -3.41 -6.71 -9.22
C LYS A 269 -4.21 -7.41 -10.31
N VAL A 270 -5.05 -6.68 -11.04
CA VAL A 270 -6.04 -7.26 -11.98
C VAL A 270 -5.40 -8.27 -12.94
N LYS A 271 -4.31 -7.91 -13.61
CA LYS A 271 -3.61 -8.82 -14.52
C LYS A 271 -3.05 -10.06 -13.84
N LYS A 272 -2.46 -9.93 -12.64
CA LYS A 272 -1.94 -11.07 -11.87
C LYS A 272 -3.07 -11.97 -11.39
N THR A 273 -4.20 -11.40 -10.98
CA THR A 273 -5.41 -12.14 -10.61
C THR A 273 -5.95 -12.95 -11.79
N ILE A 274 -6.08 -12.33 -12.97
CA ILE A 274 -6.50 -13.04 -14.20
C ILE A 274 -5.54 -14.19 -14.51
N GLN A 275 -4.23 -13.95 -14.44
CA GLN A 275 -3.25 -14.98 -14.72
C GLN A 275 -3.35 -16.13 -13.71
N TYR A 276 -3.51 -15.83 -12.43
CA TYR A 276 -3.74 -16.84 -11.39
C TYR A 276 -4.97 -17.69 -11.69
N TYR A 277 -6.08 -17.08 -12.14
CA TYR A 277 -7.29 -17.82 -12.53
C TYR A 277 -7.05 -18.73 -13.74
N ARG A 278 -6.26 -18.26 -14.73
CA ARG A 278 -5.85 -19.09 -15.87
C ARG A 278 -5.02 -20.29 -15.42
N ASP A 279 -4.04 -20.08 -14.54
CA ASP A 279 -3.15 -21.13 -14.04
C ASP A 279 -3.91 -22.16 -13.19
N MET A 280 -4.86 -21.69 -12.36
CA MET A 280 -5.74 -22.56 -11.59
C MET A 280 -6.64 -23.41 -12.51
N PHE A 281 -7.19 -22.81 -13.57
CA PHE A 281 -7.97 -23.55 -14.55
C PHE A 281 -7.12 -24.60 -15.28
N ASP A 282 -5.90 -24.26 -15.69
CA ASP A 282 -4.95 -25.22 -16.27
C ASP A 282 -4.62 -26.35 -15.30
N MET A 283 -4.44 -26.07 -14.00
CA MET A 283 -4.24 -27.11 -12.99
C MET A 283 -5.42 -28.09 -12.93
N PHE A 284 -6.66 -27.60 -12.90
CA PHE A 284 -7.84 -28.49 -12.91
C PHE A 284 -7.93 -29.28 -14.22
N TRP A 285 -7.65 -28.64 -15.36
CA TRP A 285 -7.67 -29.30 -16.66
C TRP A 285 -6.62 -30.41 -16.75
N ARG A 286 -5.38 -30.15 -16.32
CA ARG A 286 -4.30 -31.15 -16.25
C ARG A 286 -4.69 -32.34 -15.38
N LYS A 287 -5.35 -32.11 -14.25
CA LYS A 287 -5.83 -33.21 -13.39
C LYS A 287 -6.85 -34.11 -14.08
N LEU A 288 -7.63 -33.59 -15.01
CA LEU A 288 -8.65 -34.35 -15.74
C LEU A 288 -8.13 -34.97 -17.04
N PHE A 289 -7.24 -34.28 -17.77
CA PHE A 289 -6.87 -34.63 -19.14
C PHE A 289 -5.37 -34.84 -19.36
N GLY A 290 -4.52 -34.60 -18.35
CA GLY A 290 -3.07 -34.75 -18.45
C GLY A 290 -2.35 -33.69 -19.30
N VAL A 291 -3.06 -32.65 -19.77
CA VAL A 291 -2.54 -31.57 -20.62
C VAL A 291 -3.07 -30.21 -20.17
N ASP A 292 -2.51 -29.12 -20.69
CA ASP A 292 -3.04 -27.77 -20.47
C ASP A 292 -4.40 -27.55 -21.14
N ALA A 293 -5.18 -26.62 -20.60
CA ALA A 293 -6.43 -26.23 -21.23
C ALA A 293 -6.17 -25.50 -22.56
N PRO A 294 -6.98 -25.75 -23.61
CA PRO A 294 -6.90 -24.98 -24.84
C PRO A 294 -7.08 -23.49 -24.58
N VAL A 295 -6.30 -22.64 -25.28
CA VAL A 295 -6.35 -21.17 -25.13
C VAL A 295 -7.78 -20.62 -25.22
N LEU A 296 -8.56 -21.08 -26.20
CA LEU A 296 -9.95 -20.66 -26.38
C LEU A 296 -10.83 -20.98 -25.16
N GLN A 297 -10.58 -22.09 -24.46
CA GLN A 297 -11.34 -22.46 -23.27
C GLN A 297 -10.94 -21.62 -22.06
N LYS A 298 -9.66 -21.25 -21.95
CA LYS A 298 -9.19 -20.30 -20.94
C LYS A 298 -9.83 -18.92 -21.11
N GLU A 299 -9.85 -18.40 -22.33
CA GLU A 299 -10.48 -17.10 -22.60
C GLU A 299 -11.99 -17.12 -22.31
N ARG A 300 -12.69 -18.21 -22.65
CA ARG A 300 -14.11 -18.38 -22.30
C ARG A 300 -14.35 -18.49 -20.80
N TYR A 301 -13.48 -19.19 -20.09
CA TYR A 301 -13.54 -19.30 -18.64
C TYR A 301 -13.36 -17.93 -17.98
N ILE A 302 -12.32 -17.18 -18.37
CA ILE A 302 -12.08 -15.83 -17.84
C ILE A 302 -13.21 -14.89 -18.20
N HIS A 303 -13.66 -14.87 -19.46
CA HIS A 303 -14.81 -14.04 -19.88
C HIS A 303 -16.09 -14.40 -19.11
N GLY A 304 -16.31 -15.68 -18.82
CA GLY A 304 -17.44 -16.13 -18.02
C GLY A 304 -17.32 -15.70 -16.55
N LEU A 305 -16.10 -15.70 -16.01
CA LEU A 305 -15.82 -15.31 -14.63
C LEU A 305 -15.98 -13.79 -14.43
N ILE A 306 -15.51 -12.98 -15.38
CA ILE A 306 -15.52 -11.51 -15.27
C ILE A 306 -16.74 -10.86 -15.95
N ASN A 307 -17.59 -11.65 -16.60
CA ASN A 307 -18.74 -11.18 -17.39
C ASN A 307 -18.36 -10.13 -18.47
N GLY A 308 -17.13 -10.17 -18.96
CA GLY A 308 -16.60 -9.20 -19.93
C GLY A 308 -16.20 -7.83 -19.37
N ASP A 309 -16.25 -7.63 -18.04
CA ASP A 309 -15.79 -6.39 -17.39
C ASP A 309 -14.56 -6.68 -16.51
N GLU A 310 -13.39 -6.21 -16.95
CA GLU A 310 -12.14 -6.37 -16.22
C GLU A 310 -12.16 -5.66 -14.85
N ASN A 311 -13.04 -4.67 -14.63
CA ASN A 311 -13.18 -4.01 -13.33
C ASN A 311 -13.98 -4.86 -12.31
N ASN A 312 -14.69 -5.90 -12.74
CA ASN A 312 -15.40 -6.82 -11.84
C ASN A 312 -14.47 -7.80 -11.11
N LEU A 313 -13.19 -7.88 -11.49
CA LEU A 313 -12.22 -8.79 -10.89
C LEU A 313 -11.93 -8.52 -9.41
N ILE A 314 -12.16 -7.27 -8.96
CA ILE A 314 -11.98 -6.83 -7.58
C ILE A 314 -13.04 -7.45 -6.63
N LYS A 315 -14.13 -7.99 -7.17
CA LYS A 315 -15.31 -8.41 -6.39
C LYS A 315 -15.26 -9.87 -5.93
N TYR A 316 -14.47 -10.73 -6.58
CA TYR A 316 -14.49 -12.17 -6.34
C TYR A 316 -13.47 -12.60 -5.29
N SER A 317 -13.96 -13.26 -4.23
CA SER A 317 -13.13 -13.97 -3.26
C SER A 317 -12.54 -15.25 -3.87
N LYS A 318 -11.47 -15.77 -3.25
CA LYS A 318 -10.85 -17.05 -3.64
C LYS A 318 -11.86 -18.22 -3.66
N GLN A 319 -12.81 -18.22 -2.71
CA GLN A 319 -13.82 -19.26 -2.62
C GLN A 319 -14.84 -19.19 -3.76
N GLU A 320 -15.32 -17.99 -4.11
CA GLU A 320 -16.26 -17.83 -5.22
C GLU A 320 -15.64 -18.18 -6.57
N VAL A 321 -14.36 -17.86 -6.77
CA VAL A 321 -13.65 -18.28 -7.99
C VAL A 321 -13.55 -19.80 -8.03
N PHE A 322 -13.26 -20.45 -6.90
CA PHE A 322 -13.25 -21.90 -6.82
C PHE A 322 -14.63 -22.50 -7.14
N GLU A 323 -15.70 -21.97 -6.54
CA GLU A 323 -17.08 -22.41 -6.79
C GLU A 323 -17.50 -22.20 -8.24
N PHE A 324 -17.17 -21.03 -8.83
CA PHE A 324 -17.37 -20.75 -10.25
C PHE A 324 -16.60 -21.74 -11.12
N THR A 325 -15.34 -22.02 -10.78
CA THR A 325 -14.50 -22.95 -11.54
C THR A 325 -15.08 -24.36 -11.53
N VAL A 326 -15.54 -24.83 -10.37
CA VAL A 326 -16.22 -26.13 -10.23
C VAL A 326 -17.50 -26.15 -11.06
N ALA A 327 -18.33 -25.10 -10.97
CA ALA A 327 -19.59 -25.01 -11.73
C ALA A 327 -19.35 -24.93 -13.25
N TYR A 328 -18.35 -24.17 -13.69
CA TYR A 328 -17.96 -24.05 -15.09
C TYR A 328 -17.47 -25.39 -15.64
N MET A 329 -16.61 -26.11 -14.89
CA MET A 329 -16.13 -27.44 -15.28
C MET A 329 -17.27 -28.46 -15.32
N ALA A 330 -18.16 -28.46 -14.33
CA ALA A 330 -19.35 -29.32 -14.30
C ALA A 330 -20.24 -29.09 -15.54
N LYS A 331 -20.47 -27.83 -15.91
CA LYS A 331 -21.23 -27.45 -17.11
C LYS A 331 -20.51 -27.84 -18.40
N LEU A 332 -19.20 -27.65 -18.47
CA LEU A 332 -18.40 -27.98 -19.65
C LEU A 332 -18.40 -29.48 -19.94
N PHE A 333 -18.45 -30.30 -18.89
CA PHE A 333 -18.42 -31.77 -19.00
C PHE A 333 -19.80 -32.43 -18.84
N ASN A 334 -20.89 -31.65 -18.78
CA ASN A 334 -22.25 -32.16 -18.54
C ASN A 334 -22.34 -33.08 -17.30
N VAL A 335 -21.57 -32.78 -16.26
CA VAL A 335 -21.63 -33.52 -15.00
C VAL A 335 -22.59 -32.75 -14.09
N THR A 336 -23.83 -33.22 -13.97
CA THR A 336 -24.75 -32.75 -12.92
C THR A 336 -24.24 -33.20 -11.56
N LYS A 337 -24.29 -32.30 -10.57
CA LYS A 337 -24.00 -32.59 -9.16
C LYS A 337 -24.82 -33.78 -8.65
#